data_AF-A0AA39FE70-F1
#
_entry.id   AF-A0AA39FE70-F1
#
_cell.length_a   1.000
_cell.length_b   1.000
_cell.length_c   1.000
_cell.angle_alpha   90.00
_cell.angle_beta   90.00
_cell.angle_gamma   90.00
#
_symmetry.space_group_name_H-M   'P 1'
#
loop_
_entity.id
_entity.type
_entity.pdbx_description
1 polymer ?
#
loop_
_entity_poly.entity_id
_entity_poly.type
_entity_poly.pdbx_seq_one_letter_code
_entity_poly.pdbx_strand_id
1 'polypeptide(L)'
;MDDNFLLTFSNDASRSFYANDIFLHLDTMRLENNLSLPDGLSISSIAAPWITRDRVPVVTVTRDYETGNITFKQNVYLREVPPASNEKMSYLWDIPIIKVSQDNLNFSELKPNIWMTKSDSSITIKDDTAKEQFVIVNPEEIGMFPVNYDLCNWNMLSEFLQGPQRENIPVLTRAKLLHDAWNMAYAGNFCFAVAFNMTLFLKNETSHVVWEPFFTMIDHVGKRIRESEDVAANFRAYIFSLLEPLYKNQLGETPQPNEPSWKAHMRGIAKNYLCGVGYHPCVKEAREQYKKWMKDDEPDEGNPVANEFICPVFRWGTMEEWEFGLERVINFPLDRKMSERTYLLKTLAGCPIDKMKIERLLNVTILNQNSNFSDADIHLVYSTLTGSATGYITLFDFVVDHWDEMKQRFWNKQHLWNGLVDSATSSFTTQEGYDKVSQLYSERQADFDPVGTIMSKVMGDIEEHLKWTKKNLPIIEEWLKNHLARKPSSVKLFLSQTATRTVYPTAG
;
A
#
# COMPACT_ATOMS: atom_id res chain seq x y z
N MET A 1 14.24 -25.49 14.76
CA MET A 1 14.90 -25.13 16.03
C MET A 1 14.85 -26.37 16.90
N ASP A 2 15.98 -26.77 17.46
CA ASP A 2 16.05 -27.95 18.33
C ASP A 2 15.29 -27.68 19.64
N ASP A 3 14.42 -28.58 20.07
CA ASP A 3 13.69 -28.48 21.34
C ASP A 3 14.68 -28.40 22.54
N ASN A 4 15.91 -28.90 22.36
CA ASN A 4 16.99 -28.74 23.33
C ASN A 4 17.48 -27.29 23.50
N PHE A 5 17.34 -26.41 22.51
CA PHE A 5 17.76 -25.00 22.66
C PHE A 5 16.85 -24.24 23.64
N LEU A 6 15.57 -24.60 23.74
CA LEU A 6 14.71 -23.98 24.75
C LEU A 6 14.86 -24.69 26.10
N LEU A 7 15.05 -26.01 26.12
CA LEU A 7 15.18 -26.80 27.35
C LEU A 7 16.50 -26.56 28.10
N THR A 8 17.62 -26.39 27.39
CA THR A 8 18.94 -26.12 28.01
C THR A 8 18.99 -24.74 28.66
N PHE A 9 18.16 -23.81 28.20
CA PHE A 9 18.12 -22.40 28.64
C PHE A 9 16.91 -22.08 29.54
N SER A 10 15.95 -23.01 29.66
CA SER A 10 14.74 -22.92 30.50
C SER A 10 14.99 -23.15 31.99
N ASN A 11 16.14 -23.69 32.40
CA ASN A 11 16.38 -24.13 33.78
C ASN A 11 16.86 -23.02 34.74
N ASP A 12 17.05 -21.79 34.27
CA ASP A 12 17.48 -20.67 35.12
C ASP A 12 16.65 -19.42 34.81
N ALA A 13 15.63 -19.17 35.64
CA ALA A 13 14.65 -18.10 35.46
C ALA A 13 15.22 -16.66 35.59
N SER A 14 16.55 -16.50 35.71
CA SER A 14 17.21 -15.22 35.99
C SER A 14 18.27 -14.79 34.95
N ARG A 15 18.48 -15.56 33.87
CA ARG A 15 19.60 -15.30 32.95
C ARG A 15 19.22 -14.31 31.84
N SER A 16 19.88 -13.15 31.83
CA SER A 16 19.88 -12.25 30.66
C SER A 16 20.82 -12.81 29.59
N PHE A 17 20.40 -12.75 28.32
CA PHE A 17 21.20 -13.19 27.17
C PHE A 17 21.32 -12.09 26.13
N TYR A 18 22.40 -12.14 25.36
CA TYR A 18 22.69 -11.27 24.23
C TYR A 18 22.59 -12.06 22.92
N ALA A 19 22.42 -11.37 21.80
CA ALA A 19 22.33 -12.01 20.48
C ALA A 19 23.52 -12.93 20.16
N ASN A 20 24.72 -12.57 20.63
CA ASN A 20 25.92 -13.39 20.45
C ASN A 20 25.85 -14.75 21.17
N ASP A 21 25.16 -14.84 22.31
CA ASP A 21 25.00 -16.12 23.04
C ASP A 21 24.19 -17.12 22.20
N ILE A 22 23.17 -16.62 21.49
CA ILE A 22 22.33 -17.40 20.58
C ILE A 22 23.16 -17.88 19.38
N PHE A 23 23.88 -16.98 18.71
CA PHE A 23 24.64 -17.35 17.50
C PHE A 23 25.80 -18.30 17.79
N LEU A 24 26.50 -18.12 18.92
CA LEU A 24 27.56 -19.03 19.34
C LEU A 24 27.01 -20.44 19.59
N HIS A 25 25.87 -20.54 20.27
CA HIS A 25 25.23 -21.84 20.50
C HIS A 25 24.80 -22.50 19.18
N LEU A 26 24.22 -21.75 18.26
CA LEU A 26 23.88 -22.27 16.92
C LEU A 26 25.12 -22.74 16.17
N ASP A 27 26.25 -22.03 16.26
CA ASP A 27 27.52 -22.45 15.65
C ASP A 27 28.05 -23.76 16.27
N THR A 28 27.91 -23.94 17.59
CA THR A 28 28.24 -25.20 18.27
C THR A 28 27.35 -26.34 17.76
N MET A 29 26.03 -26.16 17.75
CA MET A 29 25.08 -27.17 17.26
C MET A 29 25.35 -27.53 15.79
N ARG A 30 25.71 -26.55 14.97
CA ARG A 30 26.11 -26.74 13.58
C ARG A 30 27.32 -27.68 13.47
N LEU A 31 28.36 -27.45 14.27
CA LEU A 31 29.56 -28.29 14.30
C LEU A 31 29.23 -29.71 14.79
N GLU A 32 28.43 -29.86 15.85
CA GLU A 32 28.02 -31.16 16.40
C GLU A 32 27.19 -32.00 15.42
N ASN A 33 26.38 -31.35 14.59
CA ASN A 33 25.54 -31.98 13.57
C ASN A 33 26.22 -32.10 12.19
N ASN A 34 27.53 -31.83 12.09
CA ASN A 34 28.31 -31.88 10.84
C ASN A 34 27.72 -31.03 9.70
N LEU A 35 27.11 -29.88 10.02
CA LEU A 35 26.58 -28.94 9.03
C LEU A 35 27.69 -27.98 8.60
N SER A 36 27.98 -27.91 7.29
CA SER A 36 29.03 -27.05 6.75
C SER A 36 28.52 -25.64 6.39
N LEU A 37 29.42 -24.67 6.51
CA LEU A 37 29.30 -23.33 5.93
C LEU A 37 30.50 -23.13 4.98
N PRO A 38 30.44 -22.14 4.06
CA PRO A 38 31.62 -21.72 3.33
C PRO A 38 32.79 -21.39 4.27
N ASP A 39 34.01 -21.67 3.80
CA ASP A 39 35.22 -21.47 4.59
C ASP A 39 35.31 -20.02 5.11
N GLY A 40 35.59 -19.89 6.41
CA GLY A 40 35.71 -18.59 7.08
C GLY A 40 34.40 -17.95 7.53
N LEU A 41 33.23 -18.57 7.25
CA LEU A 41 31.95 -18.08 7.75
C LEU A 41 31.51 -18.79 9.05
N SER A 42 30.97 -17.99 9.97
CA SER A 42 30.26 -18.44 11.17
C SER A 42 28.82 -17.91 11.16
N ILE A 43 27.90 -18.56 11.89
CA ILE A 43 26.50 -18.10 11.99
C ILE A 43 26.45 -16.67 12.53
N SER A 44 27.27 -16.34 13.53
CA SER A 44 27.38 -14.97 14.05
C SER A 44 27.80 -13.97 12.97
N SER A 45 28.82 -14.31 12.16
CA SER A 45 29.31 -13.42 11.09
C SER A 45 28.28 -13.21 9.98
N ILE A 46 27.48 -14.23 9.67
CA ILE A 46 26.41 -14.17 8.68
C ILE A 46 25.28 -13.30 9.22
N ALA A 47 24.80 -13.58 10.44
CA ALA A 47 23.62 -12.94 11.03
C ALA A 47 23.83 -11.46 11.39
N ALA A 48 25.03 -11.07 11.85
CA ALA A 48 25.27 -9.72 12.36
C ALA A 48 24.88 -8.59 11.39
N PRO A 49 25.26 -8.60 10.09
CA PRO A 49 24.82 -7.60 9.12
C PRO A 49 23.30 -7.55 8.87
N TRP A 50 22.56 -8.64 9.05
CA TRP A 50 21.11 -8.66 8.85
C TRP A 50 20.35 -8.00 10.00
N ILE A 51 20.97 -7.91 11.18
CA ILE A 51 20.33 -7.41 12.40
C ILE A 51 20.78 -5.99 12.73
N THR A 52 22.05 -5.68 12.43
CA THR A 52 22.67 -4.40 12.80
C THR A 52 22.55 -3.32 11.73
N ARG A 53 22.25 -3.70 10.47
CA ARG A 53 22.04 -2.73 9.39
C ARG A 53 20.57 -2.36 9.29
N ASP A 54 20.31 -1.13 8.88
CA ASP A 54 18.98 -0.57 8.68
C ASP A 54 18.41 -0.88 7.28
N ARG A 55 19.05 -1.77 6.52
CA ARG A 55 18.69 -2.15 5.14
C ARG A 55 18.93 -3.65 4.91
N VAL A 56 18.30 -4.16 3.86
CA VAL A 56 18.45 -5.54 3.35
C VAL A 56 18.99 -5.51 1.91
N PRO A 57 19.61 -6.60 1.41
CA PRO A 57 20.01 -6.67 0.01
C PRO A 57 18.81 -6.95 -0.91
N VAL A 58 18.95 -6.59 -2.17
CA VAL A 58 18.21 -7.19 -3.30
C VAL A 58 19.18 -8.04 -4.10
N VAL A 59 18.75 -9.25 -4.49
CA VAL A 59 19.51 -10.11 -5.39
C VAL A 59 18.92 -9.99 -6.80
N THR A 60 19.71 -9.45 -7.73
CA THR A 60 19.39 -9.42 -9.17
C THR A 60 19.96 -10.64 -9.85
N VAL A 61 19.10 -11.40 -10.51
CA VAL A 61 19.40 -12.60 -11.28
C VAL A 61 19.33 -12.23 -12.76
N THR A 62 20.40 -12.45 -13.50
CA THR A 62 20.45 -12.17 -14.94
C THR A 62 20.95 -13.41 -15.66
N ARG A 63 20.15 -13.91 -16.60
CA ARG A 63 20.50 -15.06 -17.42
C ARG A 63 20.97 -14.61 -18.79
N ASP A 64 22.13 -15.10 -19.19
CA ASP A 64 22.61 -15.02 -20.56
C ASP A 64 22.19 -16.31 -21.29
N TYR A 65 21.08 -16.17 -22.01
CA TYR A 65 20.42 -17.26 -22.73
C TYR A 65 21.22 -17.79 -23.94
N GLU A 66 22.22 -17.04 -24.40
CA GLU A 66 23.09 -17.45 -25.51
C GLU A 66 24.32 -18.22 -25.00
N THR A 67 24.97 -17.73 -23.93
CA THR A 67 26.18 -18.37 -23.37
C THR A 67 25.89 -19.45 -22.33
N GLY A 68 24.63 -19.57 -21.89
CA GLY A 68 24.20 -20.52 -20.85
C GLY A 68 24.83 -20.19 -19.49
N ASN A 69 24.88 -18.91 -19.15
CA ASN A 69 25.42 -18.43 -17.88
C ASN A 69 24.33 -17.71 -17.09
N ILE A 70 24.43 -17.78 -15.76
CA ILE A 70 23.54 -17.06 -14.84
C ILE A 70 24.39 -16.27 -13.85
N THR A 71 24.05 -15.00 -13.70
CA THR A 71 24.73 -14.05 -12.82
C THR A 71 23.80 -13.64 -11.68
N PHE A 72 24.30 -13.75 -10.46
CA PHE A 72 23.67 -13.24 -9.24
C PHE A 72 24.43 -12.00 -8.78
N LYS A 73 23.74 -10.88 -8.62
CA LYS A 73 24.33 -9.61 -8.17
C LYS A 73 23.55 -9.09 -6.97
N GLN A 74 24.26 -8.73 -5.90
CA GLN A 74 23.63 -8.13 -4.72
C GLN A 74 23.88 -6.63 -4.68
N ASN A 75 22.85 -5.86 -4.28
CA ASN A 75 22.98 -4.44 -3.97
C ASN A 75 22.09 -4.12 -2.76
N VAL A 76 22.29 -2.97 -2.12
CA VAL A 76 21.36 -2.48 -1.09
C VAL A 76 19.99 -2.24 -1.72
N TYR A 77 18.93 -2.81 -1.14
CA TYR A 77 17.57 -2.58 -1.61
C TYR A 77 17.07 -1.21 -1.15
N LEU A 78 16.67 -0.37 -2.11
CA LEU A 78 16.07 0.94 -1.89
C LEU A 78 14.74 0.99 -2.64
N ARG A 79 13.65 1.00 -1.89
CA ARG A 79 12.29 1.04 -2.45
C ARG A 79 11.91 2.44 -2.94
N GLU A 80 12.36 3.47 -2.23
CA GLU A 80 12.27 4.88 -2.60
C GLU A 80 13.68 5.47 -2.42
N VAL A 81 14.11 6.33 -3.33
CA VAL A 81 15.45 6.92 -3.28
C VAL A 81 15.40 8.10 -2.31
N PRO A 82 16.10 8.07 -1.17
CA PRO A 82 16.02 9.17 -0.22
C PRO A 82 16.41 10.51 -0.88
N PRO A 83 15.62 11.58 -0.70
CA PRO A 83 16.04 12.90 -1.12
C PRO A 83 17.31 13.26 -0.33
N ALA A 84 18.40 13.49 -1.06
CA ALA A 84 19.72 13.92 -0.57
C ALA A 84 20.75 12.87 -0.08
N SER A 85 20.55 11.55 -0.20
CA SER A 85 21.68 10.61 0.03
C SER A 85 22.52 10.45 -1.25
N ASN A 86 23.48 11.36 -1.46
CA ASN A 86 24.54 11.21 -2.46
C ASN A 86 25.58 10.13 -2.06
N GLU A 87 25.49 9.58 -0.85
CA GLU A 87 26.32 8.47 -0.43
C GLU A 87 25.83 7.18 -1.05
N LYS A 88 26.65 6.61 -1.95
CA LYS A 88 26.49 5.22 -2.40
C LYS A 88 26.66 4.31 -1.18
N MET A 89 25.55 3.96 -0.53
CA MET A 89 25.56 2.89 0.46
C MET A 89 25.97 1.58 -0.22
N SER A 90 27.15 1.08 0.13
CA SER A 90 27.71 -0.15 -0.42
C SER A 90 27.86 -1.17 0.70
N TYR A 91 26.75 -1.81 1.06
CA TYR A 91 26.73 -2.95 1.96
C TYR A 91 26.67 -4.24 1.15
N LEU A 92 27.44 -5.26 1.58
CA LEU A 92 27.37 -6.62 1.05
C LEU A 92 27.05 -7.58 2.21
N TRP A 93 26.29 -8.62 1.91
CA TRP A 93 25.86 -9.66 2.85
C TRP A 93 26.40 -11.01 2.41
N ASP A 94 26.53 -11.91 3.39
CA ASP A 94 26.69 -13.34 3.10
C ASP A 94 25.29 -13.92 2.85
N ILE A 95 25.01 -14.29 1.60
CA ILE A 95 23.68 -14.69 1.14
C ILE A 95 23.72 -16.14 0.62
N PRO A 96 23.03 -17.09 1.27
CA PRO A 96 22.79 -18.41 0.70
C PRO A 96 21.81 -18.27 -0.48
N ILE A 97 22.24 -18.67 -1.67
CA ILE A 97 21.41 -18.67 -2.87
C ILE A 97 20.81 -20.08 -3.04
N ILE A 98 19.49 -20.13 -2.97
CA ILE A 98 18.68 -21.32 -3.26
C ILE A 98 17.97 -21.05 -4.59
N LYS A 99 18.24 -21.89 -5.59
CA LYS A 99 17.65 -21.80 -6.94
C LYS A 99 16.82 -23.04 -7.22
N VAL A 100 15.60 -22.85 -7.72
CA VAL A 100 14.71 -23.90 -8.23
C VAL A 100 14.43 -23.59 -9.70
N SER A 101 14.50 -24.61 -10.56
CA SER A 101 14.30 -24.48 -12.00
C SER A 101 12.96 -25.08 -12.44
N GLN A 102 12.37 -24.57 -13.52
CA GLN A 102 11.03 -24.99 -13.96
C GLN A 102 10.92 -26.48 -14.33
N ASP A 103 11.98 -27.08 -14.84
CA ASP A 103 12.07 -28.52 -15.16
C ASP A 103 12.07 -29.42 -13.92
N ASN A 104 12.50 -28.88 -12.77
CA ASN A 104 12.56 -29.58 -11.49
C ASN A 104 12.06 -28.67 -10.35
N LEU A 105 10.74 -28.47 -10.31
CA LEU A 105 10.03 -27.72 -9.27
C LEU A 105 9.98 -28.48 -7.92
N ASN A 106 11.14 -28.85 -7.38
CA ASN A 106 11.25 -29.51 -6.08
C ASN A 106 11.46 -28.48 -4.96
N PHE A 107 10.43 -28.31 -4.13
CA PHE A 107 10.45 -27.44 -2.97
C PHE A 107 10.62 -28.18 -1.64
N SER A 108 10.81 -29.50 -1.66
CA SER A 108 10.97 -30.33 -0.45
C SER A 108 12.40 -30.30 0.10
N GLU A 109 13.40 -30.04 -0.75
CA GLU A 109 14.82 -30.01 -0.37
C GLU A 109 15.47 -28.67 -0.73
N LEU A 110 15.11 -27.63 0.03
CA LEU A 110 15.62 -26.28 -0.18
C LEU A 110 16.96 -26.10 0.54
N LYS A 111 18.05 -26.47 -0.15
CA LYS A 111 19.43 -26.30 0.34
C LYS A 111 20.20 -25.33 -0.56
N PRO A 112 20.99 -24.41 0.00
CA PRO A 112 21.82 -23.54 -0.81
C PRO A 112 22.96 -24.35 -1.43
N ASN A 113 23.12 -24.22 -2.74
CA ASN A 113 24.26 -24.76 -3.49
C ASN A 113 25.28 -23.67 -3.87
N ILE A 114 24.91 -22.40 -3.70
CA ILE A 114 25.72 -21.23 -4.04
C ILE A 114 25.68 -20.28 -2.85
N TRP A 115 26.81 -19.65 -2.54
CA TRP A 115 26.92 -18.61 -1.53
C TRP A 115 27.50 -17.35 -2.16
N MET A 116 26.82 -16.22 -1.99
CA MET A 116 27.42 -14.91 -2.21
C MET A 116 28.06 -14.47 -0.91
N THR A 117 29.38 -14.31 -0.88
CA THR A 117 30.06 -13.81 0.32
C THR A 117 30.11 -12.28 0.32
N LYS A 118 30.49 -11.68 1.45
CA LYS A 118 30.73 -10.22 1.56
C LYS A 118 31.81 -9.68 0.61
N SER A 119 32.64 -10.52 0.01
CA SER A 119 33.57 -10.12 -1.07
C SER A 119 32.93 -10.13 -2.45
N ASP A 120 31.79 -10.78 -2.60
CA ASP A 120 31.13 -11.01 -3.89
C ASP A 120 29.98 -10.03 -4.09
N SER A 121 30.26 -8.92 -4.78
CA SER A 121 29.18 -8.08 -5.31
C SER A 121 28.38 -8.79 -6.42
N SER A 122 29.02 -9.73 -7.11
CA SER A 122 28.43 -10.52 -8.19
C SER A 122 29.12 -11.87 -8.34
N ILE A 123 28.36 -12.92 -8.63
CA ILE A 123 28.85 -14.26 -8.96
C ILE A 123 28.21 -14.70 -10.28
N THR A 124 28.99 -15.30 -11.18
CA THR A 124 28.50 -15.90 -12.42
C THR A 124 28.86 -17.37 -12.46
N ILE A 125 27.89 -18.22 -12.79
CA ILE A 125 28.06 -19.66 -12.93
C ILE A 125 27.42 -20.15 -14.22
N LYS A 126 27.65 -21.42 -14.56
CA LYS A 126 26.92 -22.08 -15.64
C LYS A 126 25.45 -22.24 -15.25
N ASP A 127 24.57 -21.88 -16.17
CA ASP A 127 23.14 -22.12 -16.02
C ASP A 127 22.82 -23.51 -16.57
N ASP A 128 22.37 -24.39 -15.68
CA ASP A 128 21.89 -25.74 -16.01
C ASP A 128 20.42 -25.76 -16.46
N THR A 129 19.75 -24.61 -16.44
CA THR A 129 18.33 -24.48 -16.82
C THR A 129 18.19 -24.10 -18.29
N ALA A 130 17.28 -24.75 -19.00
CA ALA A 130 17.04 -24.45 -20.42
C ALA A 130 16.60 -23.00 -20.63
N LYS A 131 16.84 -22.47 -21.83
CA LYS A 131 16.56 -21.06 -22.14
C LYS A 131 15.06 -20.74 -22.14
N GLU A 132 14.21 -21.71 -22.46
CA GLU A 132 12.74 -21.61 -22.45
C GLU A 132 12.11 -21.88 -21.07
N GLN A 133 12.92 -22.02 -20.02
CA GLN A 133 12.47 -22.38 -18.69
C GLN A 133 12.88 -21.30 -17.68
N PHE A 134 12.00 -20.93 -16.75
CA PHE A 134 12.37 -19.96 -15.71
C PHE A 134 13.16 -20.60 -14.56
N VAL A 135 13.81 -19.73 -13.79
CA VAL A 135 14.34 -20.03 -12.45
C VAL A 135 13.62 -19.20 -11.39
N ILE A 136 13.53 -19.76 -10.19
CA ILE A 136 13.07 -19.08 -8.98
C ILE A 136 14.21 -19.12 -7.98
N VAL A 137 14.57 -17.96 -7.44
CA VAL A 137 15.56 -17.81 -6.38
C VAL A 137 14.86 -17.40 -5.10
N ASN A 138 15.37 -17.89 -3.97
CA ASN A 138 14.81 -17.64 -2.65
C ASN A 138 13.31 -18.05 -2.55
N PRO A 139 12.95 -19.30 -2.93
CA PRO A 139 11.57 -19.77 -2.82
C PRO A 139 11.08 -19.70 -1.37
N GLU A 140 9.77 -19.54 -1.19
CA GLU A 140 9.09 -19.40 0.11
C GLU A 140 9.61 -18.27 1.02
N GLU A 141 10.42 -17.34 0.49
CA GLU A 141 11.00 -16.25 1.28
C GLU A 141 11.90 -16.74 2.43
N ILE A 142 12.62 -17.86 2.22
CA ILE A 142 13.55 -18.43 3.22
C ILE A 142 14.56 -17.38 3.71
N GLY A 143 15.09 -16.58 2.78
CA GLY A 143 15.95 -15.43 3.08
C GLY A 143 15.19 -14.12 3.08
N MET A 144 15.58 -13.19 3.96
CA MET A 144 14.98 -11.87 4.10
C MET A 144 15.46 -10.89 3.01
N PHE A 145 15.32 -11.26 1.74
CA PHE A 145 15.69 -10.42 0.60
C PHE A 145 14.75 -10.59 -0.60
N PRO A 146 14.36 -9.48 -1.25
CA PRO A 146 13.67 -9.56 -2.53
C PRO A 146 14.61 -10.03 -3.64
N VAL A 147 14.02 -10.64 -4.66
CA VAL A 147 14.72 -11.06 -5.88
C VAL A 147 14.20 -10.29 -7.08
N ASN A 148 15.12 -9.78 -7.89
CA ASN A 148 14.83 -9.24 -9.21
C ASN A 148 15.36 -10.19 -10.28
N TYR A 149 14.58 -10.44 -11.34
CA TYR A 149 15.02 -11.22 -12.49
C TYR A 149 15.13 -10.33 -13.74
N ASP A 150 15.82 -10.81 -14.77
CA ASP A 150 15.71 -10.24 -16.10
C ASP A 150 14.28 -10.39 -16.68
N LEU A 151 13.98 -9.61 -17.72
CA LEU A 151 12.63 -9.54 -18.28
C LEU A 151 12.15 -10.87 -18.88
N CYS A 152 13.05 -11.67 -19.45
CA CYS A 152 12.68 -12.96 -20.05
C CYS A 152 12.22 -13.92 -18.96
N ASN A 153 12.95 -14.00 -17.84
CA ASN A 153 12.55 -14.83 -16.71
C ASN A 153 11.24 -14.35 -16.06
N TRP A 154 11.05 -13.04 -15.89
CA TRP A 154 9.77 -12.49 -15.40
C TRP A 154 8.58 -12.84 -16.31
N ASN A 155 8.76 -12.75 -17.63
CA ASN A 155 7.71 -13.11 -18.58
C ASN A 155 7.36 -14.60 -18.52
N MET A 156 8.36 -15.49 -18.47
CA MET A 156 8.15 -16.93 -18.33
C MET A 156 7.41 -17.27 -17.03
N LEU A 157 7.75 -16.61 -15.92
CA LEU A 157 7.04 -16.75 -14.64
C LEU A 157 5.57 -16.29 -14.77
N SER A 158 5.33 -15.12 -15.36
CA SER A 158 3.99 -14.58 -15.56
C SER A 158 3.11 -15.52 -16.41
N GLU A 159 3.66 -16.08 -17.48
CA GLU A 159 2.97 -17.03 -18.35
C GLU A 159 2.66 -18.34 -17.64
N PHE A 160 3.65 -18.92 -16.96
CA PHE A 160 3.48 -20.17 -16.22
C PHE A 160 2.43 -20.04 -15.11
N LEU A 161 2.47 -18.95 -14.33
CA LEU A 161 1.52 -18.72 -13.25
C LEU A 161 0.09 -18.56 -13.78
N GLN A 162 -0.14 -18.07 -15.00
CA GLN A 162 -1.50 -18.01 -15.55
C GLN A 162 -2.07 -19.39 -15.92
N GLY A 163 -1.20 -20.39 -16.11
CA GLY A 163 -1.57 -21.76 -16.45
C GLY A 163 -2.09 -22.60 -15.27
N PRO A 164 -2.58 -23.83 -15.55
CA PRO A 164 -3.05 -24.75 -14.53
C PRO A 164 -1.91 -25.32 -13.66
N GLN A 165 -0.68 -25.35 -14.19
CA GLN A 165 0.51 -25.84 -13.47
C GLN A 165 1.03 -24.87 -12.41
N ARG A 166 0.41 -23.69 -12.26
CA ARG A 166 0.75 -22.70 -11.21
C ARG A 166 0.85 -23.31 -9.82
N GLU A 167 -0.04 -24.26 -9.49
CA GLU A 167 -0.09 -24.87 -8.17
C GLU A 167 1.14 -25.73 -7.83
N ASN A 168 1.96 -26.07 -8.83
CA ASN A 168 3.27 -26.70 -8.62
C ASN A 168 4.28 -25.77 -7.93
N ILE A 169 4.06 -24.45 -7.98
CA ILE A 169 4.83 -23.47 -7.21
C ILE A 169 4.09 -23.25 -5.88
N PRO A 170 4.71 -23.47 -4.70
CA PRO A 170 4.06 -23.29 -3.40
C PRO A 170 3.46 -21.91 -3.18
N VAL A 171 2.43 -21.86 -2.34
CA VAL A 171 1.68 -20.63 -2.00
C VAL A 171 2.60 -19.47 -1.61
N LEU A 172 3.56 -19.70 -0.71
CA LEU A 172 4.48 -18.65 -0.23
C LEU A 172 5.39 -18.15 -1.37
N THR A 173 5.85 -19.04 -2.23
CA THR A 173 6.65 -18.66 -3.41
C THR A 173 5.82 -17.83 -4.39
N ARG A 174 4.55 -18.17 -4.65
CA ARG A 174 3.68 -17.35 -5.51
C ARG A 174 3.41 -15.96 -4.94
N ALA A 175 3.15 -15.89 -3.63
CA ALA A 175 2.98 -14.62 -2.92
C ALA A 175 4.26 -13.77 -3.01
N LYS A 176 5.43 -14.38 -2.77
CA LYS A 176 6.73 -13.72 -2.91
C LYS A 176 6.99 -13.19 -4.32
N LEU A 177 6.75 -14.01 -5.35
CA LEU A 177 6.95 -13.58 -6.75
C LEU A 177 6.11 -12.35 -7.09
N LEU A 178 4.85 -12.32 -6.63
CA LEU A 178 4.00 -11.16 -6.79
C LEU A 178 4.52 -9.96 -5.99
N HIS A 179 4.85 -10.16 -4.72
CA HIS A 179 5.42 -9.14 -3.83
C HIS A 179 6.67 -8.48 -4.42
N ASP A 180 7.64 -9.29 -4.82
CA ASP A 180 8.90 -8.81 -5.37
C ASP A 180 8.67 -8.09 -6.69
N ALA A 181 7.78 -8.60 -7.56
CA ALA A 181 7.52 -7.99 -8.85
C ALA A 181 7.04 -6.54 -8.76
N TRP A 182 6.01 -6.26 -7.94
CA TRP A 182 5.49 -4.90 -7.84
C TRP A 182 6.42 -3.97 -7.04
N ASN A 183 7.17 -4.50 -6.06
CA ASN A 183 8.17 -3.74 -5.33
C ASN A 183 9.36 -3.33 -6.21
N MET A 184 9.84 -4.21 -7.10
CA MET A 184 10.90 -3.89 -8.06
C MET A 184 10.44 -2.84 -9.08
N ALA A 185 9.19 -2.92 -9.55
CA ALA A 185 8.63 -1.85 -10.38
C ALA A 185 8.54 -0.52 -9.64
N TYR A 186 8.09 -0.57 -8.38
CA TYR A 186 7.95 0.62 -7.53
C TYR A 186 9.30 1.30 -7.23
N ALA A 187 10.34 0.50 -6.97
CA ALA A 187 11.73 0.94 -6.83
C ALA A 187 12.37 1.41 -8.15
N GLY A 188 11.71 1.20 -9.28
CA GLY A 188 12.16 1.64 -10.59
C GLY A 188 13.20 0.73 -11.26
N ASN A 189 13.38 -0.50 -10.78
CA ASN A 189 14.25 -1.52 -11.36
C ASN A 189 13.75 -2.01 -12.73
N PHE A 190 12.43 -2.05 -12.93
CA PHE A 190 11.78 -2.26 -14.23
C PHE A 190 10.44 -1.52 -14.29
N CYS A 191 9.73 -1.57 -15.42
CA CYS A 191 8.49 -0.82 -15.60
C CYS A 191 7.25 -1.54 -15.02
N PHE A 192 6.23 -0.76 -14.61
CA PHE A 192 4.99 -1.28 -14.02
C PHE A 192 4.23 -2.28 -14.90
N ALA A 193 4.41 -2.27 -16.23
CA ALA A 193 3.80 -3.26 -17.12
C ALA A 193 4.18 -4.70 -16.75
N VAL A 194 5.43 -4.95 -16.33
CA VAL A 194 5.89 -6.28 -15.89
C VAL A 194 5.20 -6.68 -14.58
N ALA A 195 5.12 -5.76 -13.61
CA ALA A 195 4.42 -6.00 -12.35
C ALA A 195 2.93 -6.29 -12.57
N PHE A 196 2.26 -5.55 -13.46
CA PHE A 196 0.87 -5.83 -13.77
C PHE A 196 0.68 -7.15 -14.52
N ASN A 197 1.58 -7.53 -15.41
CA ASN A 197 1.55 -8.87 -16.02
C ASN A 197 1.63 -9.97 -14.94
N MET A 198 2.43 -9.78 -13.89
CA MET A 198 2.50 -10.70 -12.76
C MET A 198 1.21 -10.77 -11.94
N THR A 199 0.29 -9.80 -12.04
CA THR A 199 -1.01 -9.87 -11.36
C THR A 199 -2.06 -10.67 -12.13
N LEU A 200 -1.83 -10.98 -13.41
CA LEU A 200 -2.83 -11.60 -14.29
C LEU A 200 -3.30 -13.00 -13.83
N PHE A 201 -2.42 -13.75 -13.14
CA PHE A 201 -2.76 -15.07 -12.65
C PHE A 201 -3.77 -15.05 -11.50
N LEU A 202 -3.94 -13.90 -10.81
CA LEU A 202 -4.85 -13.75 -9.67
C LEU A 202 -6.29 -14.11 -10.04
N LYS A 203 -6.68 -13.96 -11.31
CA LYS A 203 -7.99 -14.40 -11.81
C LYS A 203 -8.31 -15.87 -11.45
N ASN A 204 -7.29 -16.71 -11.38
CA ASN A 204 -7.40 -18.15 -11.08
C ASN A 204 -6.81 -18.51 -9.70
N GLU A 205 -6.34 -17.55 -8.92
CA GLU A 205 -5.72 -17.80 -7.60
C GLU A 205 -6.79 -17.87 -6.50
N THR A 206 -6.63 -18.84 -5.59
CA THR A 206 -7.58 -19.13 -4.51
C THR A 206 -6.99 -18.95 -3.13
N SER A 207 -5.65 -18.94 -3.02
CA SER A 207 -4.98 -18.80 -1.73
C SER A 207 -4.96 -17.35 -1.26
N HIS A 208 -5.58 -17.08 -0.11
CA HIS A 208 -5.61 -15.75 0.51
C HIS A 208 -4.22 -15.14 0.71
N VAL A 209 -3.21 -15.96 1.03
CA VAL A 209 -1.82 -15.51 1.23
C VAL A 209 -1.24 -14.86 -0.03
N VAL A 210 -1.62 -15.33 -1.21
CA VAL A 210 -1.12 -14.79 -2.50
C VAL A 210 -1.80 -13.46 -2.85
N TRP A 211 -2.96 -13.17 -2.29
CA TRP A 211 -3.65 -11.91 -2.49
C TRP A 211 -3.14 -10.77 -1.58
N GLU A 212 -2.50 -11.08 -0.45
CA GLU A 212 -1.95 -10.07 0.48
C GLU A 212 -1.00 -9.04 -0.20
N PRO A 213 -0.01 -9.46 -1.00
CA PRO A 213 0.83 -8.51 -1.73
C PRO A 213 0.05 -7.66 -2.73
N PHE A 214 -1.05 -8.17 -3.28
CA PHE A 214 -1.89 -7.43 -4.22
C PHE A 214 -2.67 -6.30 -3.52
N PHE A 215 -3.24 -6.54 -2.33
CA PHE A 215 -3.89 -5.48 -1.55
C PHE A 215 -2.90 -4.38 -1.19
N THR A 216 -1.69 -4.76 -0.78
CA THR A 216 -0.62 -3.79 -0.51
C THR A 216 -0.25 -2.99 -1.77
N MET A 217 -0.20 -3.64 -2.94
CA MET A 217 0.03 -2.97 -4.21
C MET A 217 -1.09 -1.97 -4.54
N ILE A 218 -2.37 -2.33 -4.32
CA ILE A 218 -3.51 -1.45 -4.53
C ILE A 218 -3.34 -0.15 -3.73
N ASP A 219 -3.00 -0.26 -2.45
CA ASP A 219 -2.86 0.90 -1.58
C ASP A 219 -1.72 1.82 -2.02
N HIS A 220 -0.56 1.25 -2.33
CA HIS A 220 0.63 2.05 -2.69
C HIS A 220 0.53 2.66 -4.09
N VAL A 221 0.13 1.87 -5.09
CA VAL A 221 -0.05 2.36 -6.46
C VAL A 221 -1.23 3.33 -6.51
N GLY A 222 -2.33 3.00 -5.83
CA GLY A 222 -3.51 3.86 -5.72
C GLY A 222 -3.19 5.25 -5.19
N LYS A 223 -2.36 5.34 -4.14
CA LYS A 223 -1.88 6.64 -3.60
C LYS A 223 -1.09 7.46 -4.62
N ARG A 224 -0.31 6.81 -5.49
CA ARG A 224 0.53 7.51 -6.48
C ARG A 224 -0.25 7.99 -7.71
N ILE A 225 -1.37 7.34 -8.06
CA ILE A 225 -2.14 7.67 -9.27
C ILE A 225 -3.43 8.46 -8.98
N ARG A 226 -3.75 8.72 -7.70
CA ARG A 226 -5.07 9.24 -7.27
C ARG A 226 -5.47 10.60 -7.86
N GLU A 227 -4.52 11.45 -8.25
CA GLU A 227 -4.81 12.74 -8.91
C GLU A 227 -5.15 12.60 -10.39
N SER A 228 -4.66 11.54 -11.06
CA SER A 228 -5.03 11.27 -12.44
C SER A 228 -6.37 10.54 -12.46
N GLU A 229 -7.46 11.29 -12.61
CA GLU A 229 -8.82 10.77 -12.53
C GLU A 229 -9.06 9.59 -13.50
N ASP A 230 -8.61 9.72 -14.75
CA ASP A 230 -8.75 8.67 -15.77
C ASP A 230 -7.96 7.40 -15.43
N VAL A 231 -6.71 7.54 -14.97
CA VAL A 231 -5.87 6.39 -14.61
C VAL A 231 -6.40 5.74 -13.33
N ALA A 232 -6.82 6.52 -12.35
CA ALA A 232 -7.44 6.03 -11.12
C ALA A 232 -8.77 5.32 -11.40
N ALA A 233 -9.58 5.80 -12.34
CA ALA A 233 -10.81 5.13 -12.79
C ALA A 233 -10.51 3.77 -13.45
N ASN A 234 -9.55 3.73 -14.39
CA ASN A 234 -9.14 2.49 -15.04
C ASN A 234 -8.52 1.50 -14.05
N PHE A 235 -7.75 1.96 -13.08
CA PHE A 235 -7.17 1.11 -12.04
C PHE A 235 -8.25 0.51 -11.14
N ARG A 236 -9.26 1.29 -10.73
CA ARG A 236 -10.44 0.78 -10.00
C ARG A 236 -11.19 -0.27 -10.80
N ALA A 237 -11.38 -0.06 -12.10
CA ALA A 237 -12.02 -1.04 -12.99
C ALA A 237 -11.20 -2.34 -13.09
N TYR A 238 -9.86 -2.24 -13.12
CA TYR A 238 -8.98 -3.40 -13.10
C TYR A 238 -9.09 -4.19 -11.79
N ILE A 239 -9.00 -3.51 -10.63
CA ILE A 239 -9.17 -4.13 -9.31
C ILE A 239 -10.52 -4.84 -9.22
N PHE A 240 -11.58 -4.17 -9.67
CA PHE A 240 -12.91 -4.75 -9.71
C PHE A 240 -12.95 -6.05 -10.52
N SER A 241 -12.33 -6.07 -11.70
CA SER A 241 -12.31 -7.25 -12.58
C SER A 241 -11.65 -8.49 -11.97
N LEU A 242 -10.78 -8.30 -10.98
CA LEU A 242 -10.13 -9.37 -10.23
C LEU A 242 -10.92 -9.77 -8.97
N LEU A 243 -11.42 -8.79 -8.21
CA LEU A 243 -12.06 -9.03 -6.92
C LEU A 243 -13.52 -9.50 -7.01
N GLU A 244 -14.28 -9.08 -8.02
CA GLU A 244 -15.68 -9.51 -8.13
C GLU A 244 -15.80 -11.03 -8.32
N PRO A 245 -15.07 -11.67 -9.25
CA PRO A 245 -15.12 -13.13 -9.41
C PRO A 245 -14.65 -13.88 -8.16
N LEU A 246 -13.60 -13.37 -7.49
CA LEU A 246 -13.09 -13.92 -6.23
C LEU A 246 -14.18 -13.89 -5.15
N TYR A 247 -14.80 -12.73 -4.95
CA TYR A 247 -15.84 -12.52 -3.95
C TYR A 247 -17.06 -13.41 -4.19
N LYS A 248 -17.59 -13.41 -5.41
CA LYS A 248 -18.80 -14.18 -5.76
C LYS A 248 -18.59 -15.68 -5.77
N ASN A 249 -17.53 -16.14 -6.44
CA ASN A 249 -17.41 -17.55 -6.80
C ASN A 249 -16.60 -18.35 -5.78
N GLN A 250 -15.60 -17.74 -5.13
CA GLN A 250 -14.69 -18.46 -4.23
C GLN A 250 -14.99 -18.20 -2.76
N LEU A 251 -15.19 -16.93 -2.40
CA LEU A 251 -15.44 -16.52 -1.01
C LEU A 251 -16.91 -16.68 -0.61
N GLY A 252 -17.82 -16.53 -1.58
CA GLY A 252 -19.25 -16.44 -1.36
C GLY A 252 -19.65 -15.09 -0.75
N GLU A 253 -20.88 -14.64 -0.96
CA GLU A 253 -21.32 -13.33 -0.45
C GLU A 253 -21.65 -13.35 1.05
N THR A 254 -22.04 -14.53 1.57
CA THR A 254 -22.48 -14.70 2.96
C THR A 254 -21.60 -15.72 3.71
N PRO A 255 -21.36 -15.50 5.01
CA PRO A 255 -20.71 -16.47 5.89
C PRO A 255 -21.44 -17.81 5.89
N GLN A 256 -20.68 -18.90 5.88
CA GLN A 256 -21.23 -20.26 5.99
C GLN A 256 -20.92 -20.84 7.38
N PRO A 257 -21.81 -21.68 7.95
CA PRO A 257 -21.51 -22.39 9.19
C PRO A 257 -20.20 -23.18 9.08
N ASN A 258 -19.34 -23.09 10.09
CA ASN A 258 -18.04 -23.78 10.17
C ASN A 258 -17.02 -23.43 9.06
N GLU A 259 -17.16 -22.29 8.39
CA GLU A 259 -16.13 -21.85 7.45
C GLU A 259 -14.82 -21.48 8.19
N PRO A 260 -13.66 -21.67 7.55
CA PRO A 260 -12.39 -21.32 8.17
C PRO A 260 -12.25 -19.80 8.30
N SER A 261 -11.60 -19.35 9.38
CA SER A 261 -11.44 -17.92 9.71
C SER A 261 -10.79 -17.10 8.59
N TRP A 262 -9.81 -17.68 7.88
CA TRP A 262 -9.14 -17.02 6.74
C TRP A 262 -10.13 -16.65 5.63
N LYS A 263 -11.15 -17.47 5.39
CA LYS A 263 -12.14 -17.22 4.33
C LYS A 263 -13.05 -16.06 4.70
N ALA A 264 -13.50 -16.01 5.96
CA ALA A 264 -14.29 -14.89 6.47
C ALA A 264 -13.50 -13.58 6.44
N HIS A 265 -12.23 -13.62 6.86
CA HIS A 265 -11.33 -12.47 6.81
C HIS A 265 -11.12 -11.96 5.37
N MET A 266 -10.77 -12.87 4.45
CA MET A 266 -10.56 -12.57 3.04
C MET A 266 -11.82 -11.99 2.39
N ARG A 267 -13.01 -12.50 2.74
CA ARG A 267 -14.29 -11.96 2.28
C ARG A 267 -14.53 -10.53 2.77
N GLY A 268 -14.19 -10.23 4.03
CA GLY A 268 -14.26 -8.88 4.57
C GLY A 268 -13.36 -7.91 3.81
N ILE A 269 -12.10 -8.30 3.55
CA ILE A 269 -11.15 -7.47 2.78
C ILE A 269 -11.67 -7.25 1.35
N ALA A 270 -12.04 -8.32 0.64
CA ALA A 270 -12.55 -8.22 -0.73
C ALA A 270 -13.80 -7.34 -0.81
N LYS A 271 -14.74 -7.50 0.14
CA LYS A 271 -15.93 -6.65 0.26
C LYS A 271 -15.52 -5.19 0.43
N ASN A 272 -14.64 -4.87 1.37
CA ASN A 272 -14.17 -3.49 1.63
C ASN A 272 -13.64 -2.81 0.36
N TYR A 273 -12.76 -3.48 -0.41
CA TYR A 273 -12.24 -2.94 -1.66
C TYR A 273 -13.34 -2.80 -2.73
N LEU A 274 -14.23 -3.78 -2.88
CA LEU A 274 -15.37 -3.72 -3.82
C LEU A 274 -16.31 -2.55 -3.51
N CYS A 275 -16.64 -2.33 -2.24
CA CYS A 275 -17.44 -1.19 -1.82
C CYS A 275 -16.71 0.14 -2.08
N GLY A 276 -15.40 0.18 -1.84
CA GLY A 276 -14.55 1.35 -2.09
C GLY A 276 -14.50 1.78 -3.56
N VAL A 277 -14.67 0.85 -4.50
CA VAL A 277 -14.74 1.12 -5.96
C VAL A 277 -16.17 1.26 -6.50
N GLY A 278 -17.20 1.18 -5.65
CA GLY A 278 -18.59 1.44 -6.04
C GLY A 278 -19.35 0.21 -6.56
N TYR A 279 -18.99 -0.99 -6.11
CA TYR A 279 -19.75 -2.21 -6.42
C TYR A 279 -21.22 -2.08 -5.96
N HIS A 280 -22.15 -2.04 -6.92
CA HIS A 280 -23.54 -1.65 -6.69
C HIS A 280 -24.25 -2.46 -5.60
N PRO A 281 -24.18 -3.81 -5.55
CA PRO A 281 -24.79 -4.59 -4.48
C PRO A 281 -24.26 -4.23 -3.09
N CYS A 282 -22.95 -4.00 -2.93
CA CYS A 282 -22.42 -3.57 -1.63
C CYS A 282 -22.95 -2.19 -1.24
N VAL A 283 -22.87 -1.21 -2.15
CA VAL A 283 -23.32 0.17 -1.85
C VAL A 283 -24.81 0.17 -1.52
N LYS A 284 -25.61 -0.62 -2.24
CA LYS A 284 -27.04 -0.78 -1.96
C LYS A 284 -27.29 -1.36 -0.57
N GLU A 285 -26.62 -2.47 -0.23
CA GLU A 285 -26.72 -3.09 1.10
C GLU A 285 -26.35 -2.09 2.21
N ALA A 286 -25.21 -1.39 2.05
CA ALA A 286 -24.74 -0.41 3.03
C ALA A 286 -25.78 0.69 3.28
N ARG A 287 -26.38 1.22 2.21
CA ARG A 287 -27.44 2.23 2.31
C ARG A 287 -28.72 1.69 2.93
N GLU A 288 -29.10 0.44 2.65
CA GLU A 288 -30.25 -0.21 3.28
C GLU A 288 -30.07 -0.40 4.79
N GLN A 289 -28.86 -0.78 5.24
CA GLN A 289 -28.55 -0.88 6.67
C GLN A 289 -28.53 0.51 7.33
N TYR A 290 -27.90 1.49 6.69
CA TYR A 290 -27.80 2.85 7.21
C TYR A 290 -29.18 3.54 7.35
N LYS A 291 -30.09 3.29 6.40
CA LYS A 291 -31.48 3.77 6.47
C LYS A 291 -32.25 3.28 7.68
N LYS A 292 -31.85 2.16 8.30
CA LYS A 292 -32.48 1.70 9.55
C LYS A 292 -32.14 2.67 10.69
N TRP A 293 -30.89 3.11 10.76
CA TRP A 293 -30.44 4.11 11.74
C TRP A 293 -31.08 5.48 11.49
N MET A 294 -31.23 5.88 10.23
CA MET A 294 -31.91 7.14 9.89
C MET A 294 -33.40 7.17 10.25
N LYS A 295 -34.02 6.00 10.47
CA LYS A 295 -35.43 5.85 10.84
C LYS A 295 -35.61 5.48 12.31
N ASP A 296 -34.52 5.41 13.06
CA ASP A 296 -34.59 5.18 14.50
C ASP A 296 -35.25 6.40 15.16
N ASP A 297 -36.08 6.15 16.18
CA ASP A 297 -36.74 7.22 16.94
C ASP A 297 -35.72 7.97 17.82
N GLU A 298 -34.64 7.29 18.23
CA GLU A 298 -33.59 7.81 19.12
C GLU A 298 -32.19 7.60 18.49
N PRO A 299 -31.90 8.21 17.31
CA PRO A 299 -30.70 7.93 16.53
C PRO A 299 -29.38 8.38 17.20
N ASP A 300 -29.46 9.25 18.20
CA ASP A 300 -28.30 9.71 18.96
C ASP A 300 -27.89 8.75 20.10
N GLU A 301 -28.80 7.88 20.58
CA GLU A 301 -28.54 6.97 21.70
C GLU A 301 -27.59 5.82 21.33
N GLY A 302 -27.58 5.42 20.05
CA GLY A 302 -26.76 4.30 19.59
C GLY A 302 -26.53 4.30 18.09
N ASN A 303 -25.48 3.61 17.66
CA ASN A 303 -25.28 3.28 16.26
C ASN A 303 -25.60 1.78 16.04
N PRO A 304 -26.75 1.43 15.45
CA PRO A 304 -27.09 0.05 15.13
C PRO A 304 -26.40 -0.47 13.86
N VAL A 305 -25.65 0.38 13.15
CA VAL A 305 -25.01 0.08 11.88
C VAL A 305 -23.57 -0.40 12.10
N ALA A 306 -23.25 -1.58 11.57
CA ALA A 306 -21.88 -2.05 11.54
C ALA A 306 -20.97 -1.07 10.78
N ASN A 307 -19.78 -0.81 11.32
CA ASN A 307 -18.81 0.14 10.80
C ASN A 307 -18.49 -0.04 9.30
N GLU A 308 -18.50 -1.28 8.80
CA GLU A 308 -18.25 -1.58 7.38
C GLU A 308 -19.21 -0.90 6.40
N PHE A 309 -20.42 -0.52 6.85
CA PHE A 309 -21.42 0.12 6.00
C PHE A 309 -21.33 1.65 5.98
N ILE A 310 -20.65 2.28 6.93
CA ILE A 310 -20.66 3.74 7.07
C ILE A 310 -19.87 4.42 5.95
N CYS A 311 -18.63 3.97 5.70
CA CYS A 311 -17.79 4.57 4.66
C CYS A 311 -18.39 4.47 3.24
N PRO A 312 -18.94 3.31 2.81
CA PRO A 312 -19.64 3.22 1.53
C PRO A 312 -20.80 4.22 1.39
N VAL A 313 -21.55 4.49 2.47
CA VAL A 313 -22.65 5.45 2.47
C VAL A 313 -22.13 6.88 2.36
N PHE A 314 -21.11 7.27 3.13
CA PHE A 314 -20.55 8.62 3.03
C PHE A 314 -19.87 8.89 1.69
N ARG A 315 -19.27 7.85 1.10
CA ARG A 315 -18.62 7.89 -0.20
C ARG A 315 -19.61 7.99 -1.37
N TRP A 316 -20.60 7.10 -1.42
CA TRP A 316 -21.47 6.90 -2.59
C TRP A 316 -22.93 7.30 -2.38
N GLY A 317 -23.33 7.55 -1.13
CA GLY A 317 -24.65 8.03 -0.76
C GLY A 317 -24.82 9.54 -0.99
N THR A 318 -26.01 10.00 -0.66
CA THR A 318 -26.49 11.37 -0.81
C THR A 318 -25.85 12.34 0.20
N MET A 319 -26.09 13.64 0.00
CA MET A 319 -25.77 14.66 0.99
C MET A 319 -26.59 14.49 2.28
N GLU A 320 -27.87 14.11 2.16
CA GLU A 320 -28.74 13.85 3.31
C GLU A 320 -28.22 12.72 4.20
N GLU A 321 -27.82 11.59 3.61
CA GLU A 321 -27.21 10.47 4.33
C GLU A 321 -25.89 10.86 5.02
N TRP A 322 -25.12 11.78 4.42
CA TRP A 322 -23.87 12.26 5.00
C TRP A 322 -24.10 13.30 6.12
N GLU A 323 -25.02 14.26 5.92
CA GLU A 323 -25.37 15.27 6.92
C GLU A 323 -25.98 14.60 8.16
N PHE A 324 -26.76 13.53 7.96
CA PHE A 324 -27.24 12.70 9.07
C PHE A 324 -26.08 12.19 9.93
N GLY A 325 -24.98 11.74 9.33
CA GLY A 325 -23.79 11.32 10.07
C GLY A 325 -23.11 12.49 10.81
N LEU A 326 -23.05 13.67 10.20
CA LEU A 326 -22.47 14.87 10.78
C LEU A 326 -23.25 15.34 12.01
N GLU A 327 -24.58 15.37 11.95
CA GLU A 327 -25.44 15.72 13.08
C GLU A 327 -25.19 14.81 14.29
N ARG A 328 -24.97 13.50 14.05
CA ARG A 328 -24.63 12.51 15.09
C ARG A 328 -23.27 12.74 15.74
N VAL A 329 -22.34 13.44 15.07
CA VAL A 329 -21.08 13.89 15.67
C VAL A 329 -21.28 15.18 16.48
N ILE A 330 -22.14 16.08 15.99
CA ILE A 330 -22.44 17.38 16.63
C ILE A 330 -23.24 17.18 17.92
N ASN A 331 -24.25 16.29 17.89
CA ASN A 331 -25.17 16.03 19.00
C ASN A 331 -24.75 14.82 19.85
N PHE A 332 -23.49 14.40 19.75
CA PHE A 332 -23.02 13.16 20.35
C PHE A 332 -23.20 13.16 21.89
N PRO A 333 -23.93 12.18 22.46
CA PRO A 333 -24.14 12.09 23.91
C PRO A 333 -22.84 11.90 24.71
N LEU A 334 -22.74 12.57 25.86
CA LEU A 334 -21.54 12.56 26.72
C LEU A 334 -21.30 11.21 27.42
N ASP A 335 -22.33 10.40 27.59
CA ASP A 335 -22.29 9.08 28.22
C ASP A 335 -21.90 7.96 27.23
N ARG A 336 -21.88 8.25 25.92
CA ARG A 336 -21.41 7.32 24.89
C ARG A 336 -19.90 7.28 24.80
N LYS A 337 -19.39 6.17 24.25
CA LYS A 337 -17.94 5.98 24.04
C LYS A 337 -17.42 6.96 23.00
N MET A 338 -16.54 7.88 23.42
CA MET A 338 -15.93 8.88 22.52
C MET A 338 -15.22 8.27 21.30
N SER A 339 -14.75 7.02 21.38
CA SER A 339 -14.17 6.31 20.22
C SER A 339 -15.16 6.13 19.07
N GLU A 340 -16.46 6.03 19.35
CA GLU A 340 -17.52 5.94 18.33
C GLU A 340 -17.68 7.28 17.60
N ARG A 341 -17.68 8.40 18.35
CA ARG A 341 -17.69 9.75 17.77
C ARG A 341 -16.46 9.99 16.89
N THR A 342 -15.28 9.65 17.40
CA THR A 342 -14.02 9.78 16.67
C THR A 342 -14.02 8.96 15.38
N TYR A 343 -14.56 7.73 15.43
CA TYR A 343 -14.72 6.89 14.24
C TYR A 343 -15.65 7.55 13.20
N LEU A 344 -16.81 8.06 13.61
CA LEU A 344 -17.73 8.76 12.73
C LEU A 344 -17.09 10.00 12.10
N LEU A 345 -16.44 10.85 12.89
CA LEU A 345 -15.77 12.06 12.39
C LEU A 345 -14.67 11.73 11.37
N LYS A 346 -13.83 10.73 11.68
CA LYS A 346 -12.80 10.25 10.75
C LYS A 346 -13.41 9.73 9.46
N THR A 347 -14.54 9.02 9.53
CA THR A 347 -15.23 8.47 8.35
C THR A 347 -15.91 9.56 7.53
N LEU A 348 -16.50 10.58 8.16
CA LEU A 348 -17.08 11.76 7.51
C LEU A 348 -16.02 12.54 6.73
N ALA A 349 -14.79 12.64 7.25
CA ALA A 349 -13.69 13.32 6.58
C ALA A 349 -13.05 12.44 5.47
N GLY A 350 -12.80 11.17 5.76
CA GLY A 350 -11.93 10.33 4.90
C GLY A 350 -12.62 9.61 3.75
N CYS A 351 -13.93 9.40 3.81
CA CYS A 351 -14.66 8.60 2.82
C CYS A 351 -15.27 9.38 1.64
N PRO A 352 -15.76 10.63 1.79
CA PRO A 352 -16.35 11.37 0.69
C PRO A 352 -15.44 11.52 -0.52
N ILE A 353 -16.06 11.56 -1.70
CA ILE A 353 -15.45 11.95 -2.98
C ILE A 353 -16.09 13.21 -3.56
N ASP A 354 -17.05 13.78 -2.83
CA ASP A 354 -17.77 15.00 -3.20
C ASP A 354 -17.16 16.18 -2.46
N LYS A 355 -16.68 17.17 -3.22
CA LYS A 355 -16.08 18.41 -2.70
C LYS A 355 -17.05 19.15 -1.76
N MET A 356 -18.35 19.14 -2.03
CA MET A 356 -19.35 19.84 -1.19
C MET A 356 -19.43 19.26 0.23
N LYS A 357 -19.32 17.95 0.38
CA LYS A 357 -19.32 17.28 1.70
C LYS A 357 -18.07 17.69 2.50
N ILE A 358 -16.93 17.77 1.84
CA ILE A 358 -15.65 18.15 2.46
C ILE A 358 -15.68 19.63 2.87
N GLU A 359 -16.11 20.53 1.98
CA GLU A 359 -16.27 21.96 2.27
C GLU A 359 -17.27 22.20 3.41
N ARG A 360 -18.39 21.48 3.41
CA ARG A 360 -19.37 21.53 4.51
C ARG A 360 -18.73 21.17 5.84
N LEU A 361 -17.93 20.10 5.89
CA LEU A 361 -17.22 19.69 7.10
C LEU A 361 -16.20 20.74 7.55
N LEU A 362 -15.40 21.28 6.64
CA LEU A 362 -14.40 22.31 6.94
C LEU A 362 -15.06 23.59 7.45
N ASN A 363 -16.16 24.04 6.84
CA ASN A 363 -16.93 25.19 7.34
C ASN A 363 -17.40 25.00 8.78
N VAL A 364 -18.03 23.86 9.09
CA VAL A 364 -18.58 23.60 10.42
C VAL A 364 -17.48 23.47 11.48
N THR A 365 -16.36 22.84 11.14
CA THR A 365 -15.27 22.56 12.09
C THR A 365 -14.28 23.72 12.25
N ILE A 366 -13.98 24.45 11.16
CA ILE A 366 -12.92 25.46 11.09
C ILE A 366 -13.42 26.91 10.97
N LEU A 367 -14.57 27.21 10.37
CA LEU A 367 -15.01 28.62 10.24
C LEU A 367 -16.09 28.97 11.26
N ASN A 368 -17.12 28.14 11.42
CA ASN A 368 -18.30 28.42 12.25
C ASN A 368 -18.04 28.46 13.77
N GLN A 369 -16.79 28.25 14.21
CA GLN A 369 -16.40 28.20 15.64
C GLN A 369 -17.33 27.32 16.50
N ASN A 370 -17.80 26.21 15.93
CA ASN A 370 -18.72 25.31 16.63
C ASN A 370 -18.00 24.67 17.84
N SER A 371 -18.49 24.97 19.04
CA SER A 371 -17.92 24.51 20.32
C SER A 371 -17.92 22.99 20.50
N ASN A 372 -18.70 22.28 19.69
CA ASN A 372 -18.76 20.81 19.72
C ASN A 372 -17.55 20.16 19.05
N PHE A 373 -16.65 20.94 18.43
CA PHE A 373 -15.40 20.45 17.85
C PHE A 373 -14.19 21.01 18.59
N SER A 374 -13.37 20.09 19.10
CA SER A 374 -12.12 20.41 19.78
C SER A 374 -10.97 20.67 18.79
N ASP A 375 -9.85 21.18 19.29
CA ASP A 375 -8.62 21.32 18.50
C ASP A 375 -8.12 19.97 17.96
N ALA A 376 -8.31 18.90 18.73
CA ALA A 376 -7.99 17.53 18.31
C ALA A 376 -8.92 17.06 17.18
N ASP A 377 -10.19 17.45 17.19
CA ASP A 377 -11.14 17.16 16.11
C ASP A 377 -10.74 17.90 14.82
N ILE A 378 -10.38 19.18 14.92
CA ILE A 378 -9.89 19.97 13.77
C ILE A 378 -8.65 19.31 13.18
N HIS A 379 -7.68 18.93 14.02
CA HIS A 379 -6.49 18.18 13.59
C HIS A 379 -6.86 16.86 12.91
N LEU A 380 -7.77 16.08 13.49
CA LEU A 380 -8.22 14.82 12.91
C LEU A 380 -8.83 15.03 11.51
N VAL A 381 -9.65 16.08 11.33
CA VAL A 381 -10.30 16.37 10.05
C VAL A 381 -9.28 16.68 8.96
N TYR A 382 -8.43 17.70 9.14
CA TYR A 382 -7.50 18.08 8.06
C TYR A 382 -6.47 16.98 7.77
N SER A 383 -6.01 16.27 8.80
CA SER A 383 -5.04 15.17 8.60
C SER A 383 -5.67 14.00 7.86
N THR A 384 -6.95 13.71 8.10
CA THR A 384 -7.67 12.64 7.40
C THR A 384 -7.91 12.98 5.93
N LEU A 385 -8.15 14.26 5.59
CA LEU A 385 -8.40 14.69 4.21
C LEU A 385 -7.19 14.42 3.28
N THR A 386 -5.96 14.39 3.82
CA THR A 386 -4.74 14.03 3.07
C THR A 386 -4.76 12.62 2.46
N GLY A 387 -5.67 11.75 2.94
CA GLY A 387 -5.83 10.38 2.48
C GLY A 387 -6.35 10.25 1.04
N SER A 388 -6.98 11.28 0.46
CA SER A 388 -7.60 11.21 -0.88
C SER A 388 -7.35 12.45 -1.73
N ALA A 389 -7.26 12.30 -3.06
CA ALA A 389 -7.07 13.40 -4.01
C ALA A 389 -8.07 14.54 -3.81
N THR A 390 -9.36 14.22 -3.85
CA THR A 390 -10.43 15.19 -3.61
C THR A 390 -10.29 15.86 -2.25
N GLY A 391 -9.88 15.11 -1.22
CA GLY A 391 -9.69 15.59 0.14
C GLY A 391 -8.65 16.70 0.24
N TYR A 392 -7.39 16.44 -0.12
CA TYR A 392 -6.34 17.46 0.01
C TYR A 392 -6.45 18.58 -1.04
N ILE A 393 -6.96 18.31 -2.25
CA ILE A 393 -7.22 19.38 -3.23
C ILE A 393 -8.27 20.35 -2.67
N THR A 394 -9.37 19.83 -2.12
CA THR A 394 -10.40 20.67 -1.51
C THR A 394 -9.87 21.39 -0.26
N LEU A 395 -9.08 20.72 0.56
CA LEU A 395 -8.44 21.34 1.72
C LEU A 395 -7.52 22.49 1.31
N PHE A 396 -6.70 22.30 0.28
CA PHE A 396 -5.84 23.34 -0.26
C PHE A 396 -6.64 24.54 -0.73
N ASP A 397 -7.62 24.33 -1.62
CA ASP A 397 -8.48 25.41 -2.14
C ASP A 397 -9.15 26.17 -0.98
N PHE A 398 -9.73 25.44 -0.02
CA PHE A 398 -10.35 26.03 1.16
C PHE A 398 -9.37 26.84 2.01
N VAL A 399 -8.12 26.35 2.16
CA VAL A 399 -7.07 27.05 2.91
C VAL A 399 -6.68 28.36 2.24
N VAL A 400 -6.54 28.36 0.91
CA VAL A 400 -6.20 29.55 0.13
C VAL A 400 -7.35 30.57 0.17
N ASP A 401 -8.59 30.13 -0.02
CA ASP A 401 -9.77 31.00 -0.08
C ASP A 401 -10.06 31.72 1.25
N HIS A 402 -9.74 31.08 2.39
CA HIS A 402 -9.99 31.61 3.73
C HIS A 402 -8.72 31.95 4.52
N TRP A 403 -7.59 32.15 3.84
CA TRP A 403 -6.25 32.27 4.45
C TRP A 403 -6.19 33.23 5.64
N ASP A 404 -6.60 34.48 5.42
CA ASP A 404 -6.49 35.55 6.41
C ASP A 404 -7.42 35.31 7.63
N GLU A 405 -8.63 34.79 7.39
CA GLU A 405 -9.60 34.44 8.44
C GLU A 405 -9.08 33.31 9.33
N MET A 406 -8.53 32.25 8.73
CA MET A 406 -7.99 31.12 9.50
C MET A 406 -6.69 31.48 10.21
N LYS A 407 -5.81 32.27 9.58
CA LYS A 407 -4.59 32.76 10.23
C LYS A 407 -4.94 33.60 11.45
N GLN A 408 -5.94 34.47 11.35
CA GLN A 408 -6.46 35.21 12.49
C GLN A 408 -7.08 34.28 13.53
N ARG A 409 -7.89 33.29 13.15
CA ARG A 409 -8.49 32.33 14.08
C ARG A 409 -7.44 31.56 14.90
N PHE A 410 -6.36 31.13 14.25
CA PHE A 410 -5.32 30.31 14.85
C PHE A 410 -4.09 31.10 15.33
N TRP A 411 -4.20 32.42 15.47
CA TRP A 411 -3.07 33.29 15.84
C TRP A 411 -2.36 32.86 17.14
N ASN A 412 -3.13 32.38 18.13
CA ASN A 412 -2.64 31.83 19.40
C ASN A 412 -2.51 30.30 19.42
N LYS A 413 -2.78 29.62 18.30
CA LYS A 413 -2.70 28.16 18.12
C LYS A 413 -1.82 27.79 16.93
N GLN A 414 -0.57 28.25 16.97
CA GLN A 414 0.39 28.07 15.87
C GLN A 414 0.58 26.62 15.42
N HIS A 415 0.47 25.65 16.34
CA HIS A 415 0.54 24.23 16.00
C HIS A 415 -0.61 23.77 15.08
N LEU A 416 -1.83 24.29 15.27
CA LEU A 416 -2.96 23.99 14.39
C LEU A 416 -2.80 24.65 13.03
N TRP A 417 -2.38 25.92 13.01
CA TRP A 417 -2.11 26.64 11.77
C TRP A 417 -1.05 25.93 10.93
N ASN A 418 0.10 25.61 11.53
CA ASN A 418 1.20 24.94 10.84
C ASN A 418 0.78 23.55 10.36
N GLY A 419 0.07 22.77 11.18
CA GLY A 419 -0.42 21.44 10.78
C GLY A 419 -1.46 21.50 9.65
N LEU A 420 -2.31 22.52 9.64
CA LEU A 420 -3.29 22.76 8.57
C LEU A 420 -2.60 23.09 7.23
N VAL A 421 -1.66 24.04 7.24
CA VAL A 421 -0.89 24.44 6.05
C VAL A 421 -0.04 23.28 5.52
N ASP A 422 0.63 22.53 6.40
CA ASP A 422 1.41 21.35 6.03
C ASP A 422 0.52 20.26 5.40
N SER A 423 -0.64 19.98 6.00
CA SER A 423 -1.59 19.00 5.46
C SER A 423 -2.18 19.42 4.11
N ALA A 424 -2.40 20.73 3.91
CA ALA A 424 -2.92 21.28 2.67
C ALA A 424 -1.91 21.24 1.52
N THR A 425 -0.60 21.27 1.81
CA THR A 425 0.45 21.46 0.78
C THR A 425 1.29 20.22 0.50
N SER A 426 1.37 19.26 1.42
CA SER A 426 2.31 18.11 1.34
C SER A 426 1.85 16.92 0.49
N SER A 427 0.60 16.90 0.01
CA SER A 427 0.01 15.69 -0.60
C SER A 427 0.00 15.66 -2.13
N PHE A 428 0.46 16.73 -2.79
CA PHE A 428 0.43 16.88 -4.25
C PHE A 428 1.49 16.03 -4.95
N THR A 429 1.12 15.50 -6.11
CA THR A 429 1.94 14.59 -6.94
C THR A 429 1.98 14.98 -8.42
N THR A 430 1.36 16.11 -8.78
CA THR A 430 1.20 16.61 -10.15
C THR A 430 1.85 17.99 -10.33
N GLN A 431 2.15 18.34 -11.59
CA GLN A 431 2.77 19.64 -11.90
C GLN A 431 1.84 20.79 -11.53
N GLU A 432 0.54 20.62 -11.77
CA GLU A 432 -0.48 21.58 -11.33
C GLU A 432 -0.43 21.81 -9.81
N GLY A 433 -0.30 20.73 -9.02
CA GLY A 433 -0.13 20.82 -7.57
C GLY A 433 1.14 21.57 -7.16
N TYR A 434 2.28 21.29 -7.81
CA TYR A 434 3.53 22.04 -7.59
C TYR A 434 3.36 23.54 -7.87
N ASP A 435 2.75 23.87 -9.00
CA ASP A 435 2.54 25.26 -9.41
C ASP A 435 1.61 26.00 -8.44
N LYS A 436 0.53 25.33 -7.98
CA LYS A 436 -0.38 25.84 -6.94
C LYS A 436 0.33 26.15 -5.62
N VAL A 437 1.13 25.21 -5.10
CA VAL A 437 1.87 25.40 -3.84
C VAL A 437 2.94 26.48 -3.98
N SER A 438 3.63 26.51 -5.12
CA SER A 438 4.64 27.54 -5.44
C SER A 438 4.03 28.95 -5.50
N GLN A 439 2.85 29.07 -6.12
CA GLN A 439 2.12 30.32 -6.21
C GLN A 439 1.68 30.81 -4.83
N LEU A 440 1.07 29.94 -4.01
CA LEU A 440 0.67 30.27 -2.63
C LEU A 440 1.86 30.82 -1.83
N TYR A 441 3.03 30.19 -1.95
CA TYR A 441 4.23 30.66 -1.27
C TYR A 441 4.67 32.04 -1.74
N SER A 442 4.66 32.26 -3.06
CA SER A 442 5.08 33.54 -3.66
C SER A 442 4.17 34.68 -3.21
N GLU A 443 2.86 34.42 -3.10
CA GLU A 443 1.87 35.41 -2.69
C GLU A 443 1.88 35.69 -1.18
N ARG A 444 2.20 34.67 -0.36
CA ARG A 444 2.14 34.74 1.11
C ARG A 444 3.51 34.63 1.77
N GLN A 445 4.59 35.01 1.09
CA GLN A 445 5.97 34.84 1.55
C GLN A 445 6.22 35.37 2.97
N ALA A 446 5.61 36.50 3.33
CA ALA A 446 5.74 37.13 4.65
C ALA A 446 5.10 36.33 5.80
N ASP A 447 4.22 35.38 5.46
CA ASP A 447 3.48 34.56 6.43
C ASP A 447 4.16 33.23 6.74
N PHE A 448 5.19 32.86 5.97
CA PHE A 448 5.99 31.66 6.17
C PHE A 448 7.26 31.94 6.98
N ASP A 449 7.83 30.89 7.60
CA ASP A 449 9.10 30.98 8.34
C ASP A 449 10.20 31.60 7.46
N PRO A 450 10.91 32.66 7.91
CA PRO A 450 11.97 33.35 7.15
C PRO A 450 13.01 32.43 6.50
N VAL A 451 13.25 31.24 7.09
CA VAL A 451 14.27 30.29 6.63
C VAL A 451 13.79 29.46 5.42
N GLY A 452 12.48 29.34 5.19
CA GLY A 452 11.93 28.60 4.05
C GLY A 452 12.17 27.07 4.10
N THR A 453 12.55 26.53 5.26
CA THR A 453 12.91 25.11 5.43
C THR A 453 11.74 24.16 5.15
N ILE A 454 10.55 24.49 5.65
CA ILE A 454 9.33 23.69 5.45
C ILE A 454 8.96 23.69 3.96
N MET A 455 9.01 24.85 3.31
CA MET A 455 8.74 25.02 1.89
C MET A 455 9.71 24.20 1.03
N SER A 456 11.01 24.33 1.28
CA SER A 456 12.04 23.59 0.53
C SER A 456 11.85 22.09 0.64
N LYS A 457 11.42 21.60 1.82
CA LYS A 457 11.07 20.20 2.03
C LYS A 457 9.82 19.80 1.22
N VAL A 458 8.71 20.51 1.37
CA VAL A 458 7.45 20.22 0.65
C VAL A 458 7.66 20.22 -0.87
N MET A 459 8.35 21.22 -1.40
CA MET A 459 8.64 21.30 -2.83
C MET A 459 9.56 20.17 -3.31
N GLY A 460 10.58 19.82 -2.50
CA GLY A 460 11.45 18.68 -2.78
C GLY A 460 10.69 17.35 -2.83
N ASP A 461 9.76 17.15 -1.90
CA ASP A 461 8.91 15.95 -1.85
C ASP A 461 7.99 15.89 -3.11
N ILE A 462 7.34 17.01 -3.47
CA ILE A 462 6.52 17.09 -4.70
C ILE A 462 7.37 16.80 -5.95
N GLU A 463 8.58 17.34 -6.04
CA GLU A 463 9.50 17.08 -7.17
C GLU A 463 9.88 15.60 -7.30
N GLU A 464 10.08 14.90 -6.19
CA GLU A 464 10.33 13.45 -6.21
C GLU A 464 9.10 12.69 -6.73
N HIS A 465 7.91 13.07 -6.28
CA HIS A 465 6.65 12.51 -6.78
C HIS A 465 6.49 12.77 -8.29
N LEU A 466 6.80 13.97 -8.78
CA LEU A 466 6.76 14.30 -10.21
C LEU A 466 7.67 13.42 -11.05
N LYS A 467 8.89 13.14 -10.57
CA LYS A 467 9.84 12.25 -11.26
C LYS A 467 9.25 10.85 -11.39
N TRP A 468 8.63 10.33 -10.32
CA TRP A 468 7.96 9.04 -10.35
C TRP A 468 6.77 9.04 -11.32
N THR A 469 5.91 10.07 -11.26
CA THR A 469 4.69 10.20 -12.09
C THR A 469 5.06 10.27 -13.57
N LYS A 470 6.04 11.11 -13.94
CA LYS A 470 6.50 11.25 -15.32
C LYS A 470 7.04 9.95 -15.91
N LYS A 471 7.70 9.12 -15.09
CA LYS A 471 8.27 7.83 -15.52
C LYS A 471 7.21 6.74 -15.63
N ASN A 472 6.30 6.66 -14.67
CA ASN A 472 5.47 5.47 -14.46
C ASN A 472 4.02 5.64 -14.92
N LEU A 473 3.42 6.83 -14.78
CA LEU A 473 2.00 7.04 -15.04
C LEU A 473 1.60 6.70 -16.50
N PRO A 474 2.34 7.10 -17.55
CA PRO A 474 2.00 6.75 -18.93
C PRO A 474 2.00 5.24 -19.18
N ILE A 475 2.94 4.51 -18.57
CA ILE A 475 3.07 3.04 -18.71
C ILE A 475 1.89 2.34 -18.03
N ILE A 476 1.52 2.79 -16.82
CA ILE A 476 0.37 2.29 -16.08
C ILE A 476 -0.91 2.53 -16.89
N GLU A 477 -1.09 3.75 -17.40
CA GLU A 477 -2.25 4.14 -18.19
C GLU A 477 -2.39 3.29 -19.46
N GLU A 478 -1.32 3.15 -20.23
CA GLU A 478 -1.31 2.36 -21.46
C GLU A 478 -1.64 0.89 -21.18
N TRP A 479 -1.03 0.31 -20.16
CA TRP A 479 -1.28 -1.09 -19.78
C TRP A 479 -2.75 -1.30 -19.39
N LEU A 480 -3.31 -0.42 -18.54
CA LEU A 480 -4.70 -0.51 -18.09
C LEU A 480 -5.68 -0.35 -19.26
N LYS A 481 -5.48 0.63 -20.14
CA LYS A 481 -6.32 0.83 -21.34
C LYS A 481 -6.30 -0.40 -22.23
N ASN A 482 -5.12 -0.94 -22.51
CA ASN A 482 -4.97 -2.14 -23.34
C ASN A 482 -5.60 -3.38 -22.71
N HIS A 483 -5.49 -3.55 -21.39
CA HIS A 483 -6.10 -4.68 -20.69
C HIS A 483 -7.63 -4.60 -20.71
N LEU A 484 -8.19 -3.44 -20.37
CA LEU A 484 -9.64 -3.24 -20.26
C LEU A 484 -10.33 -3.26 -21.63
N ALA A 485 -9.69 -2.77 -22.69
CA ALA A 485 -10.23 -2.86 -24.05
C ALA A 485 -10.46 -4.30 -24.54
N ARG A 486 -9.64 -5.26 -24.07
CA ARG A 486 -9.74 -6.68 -24.43
C ARG A 486 -10.85 -7.43 -23.66
N LYS A 487 -11.41 -6.83 -22.61
CA LYS A 487 -12.44 -7.42 -21.76
C LYS A 487 -13.49 -6.36 -21.39
N PRO A 488 -14.47 -6.07 -22.28
CA PRO A 488 -15.56 -5.18 -21.92
C PRO A 488 -16.33 -5.78 -20.74
N SER A 489 -16.28 -5.09 -19.60
CA SER A 489 -16.96 -5.51 -18.37
C SER A 489 -18.46 -5.29 -18.51
N SER A 490 -19.29 -6.30 -18.25
CA SER A 490 -20.76 -6.21 -18.29
C SER A 490 -21.36 -5.57 -17.02
N VAL A 491 -20.60 -4.68 -16.35
CA VAL A 491 -20.77 -4.37 -14.93
C VAL A 491 -21.38 -2.99 -14.70
N LYS A 492 -22.34 -2.93 -13.77
CA LYS A 492 -22.93 -1.68 -13.24
C LYS A 492 -22.13 -1.20 -12.03
N LEU A 493 -21.10 -0.39 -12.27
CA LEU A 493 -20.47 0.41 -11.21
C LEU A 493 -21.37 1.60 -10.87
N PHE A 494 -21.39 2.04 -9.61
CA PHE A 494 -21.88 3.38 -9.30
C PHE A 494 -20.92 4.39 -9.92
N LEU A 495 -21.36 5.06 -10.98
CA LEU A 495 -20.68 6.24 -11.49
C LEU A 495 -21.06 7.44 -10.61
N SER A 496 -20.05 8.22 -10.23
CA SER A 496 -20.27 9.58 -9.73
C SER A 496 -21.12 10.31 -10.76
N GLN A 497 -22.28 10.85 -10.35
CA GLN A 497 -22.98 11.84 -11.17
C GLN A 497 -22.07 13.07 -11.20
N THR A 498 -21.31 13.22 -12.29
CA THR A 498 -20.62 14.48 -12.56
C THR A 498 -21.67 15.59 -12.53
N ALA A 499 -21.40 16.61 -11.72
CA ALA A 499 -22.23 17.79 -11.60
C ALA A 499 -22.55 18.31 -13.00
N THR A 500 -23.83 18.25 -13.36
CA THR A 500 -24.35 18.98 -14.49
C THR A 500 -24.04 20.45 -14.20
N ARG A 501 -23.19 21.08 -15.03
CA ARG A 501 -23.03 22.53 -15.03
C ARG A 501 -24.40 23.14 -15.38
N THR A 502 -25.22 23.39 -14.38
CA THR A 502 -26.34 24.32 -14.47
C THR A 502 -25.73 25.71 -14.55
N VAL A 503 -25.57 26.20 -15.78
CA VAL A 503 -25.37 27.61 -16.05
C VAL A 503 -26.61 28.33 -15.52
N TYR A 504 -26.48 29.02 -14.38
CA TYR A 504 -27.47 29.99 -13.97
C TYR A 504 -27.45 31.15 -14.98
N PRO A 505 -28.61 31.58 -15.52
CA PRO A 505 -28.66 32.76 -16.35
C PRO A 505 -28.36 33.98 -15.48
N THR A 506 -27.37 34.75 -15.88
CA THR A 506 -27.13 36.10 -15.37
C THR A 506 -28.38 36.94 -15.62
N ALA A 507 -29.04 37.38 -14.56
CA ALA A 507 -30.07 38.40 -14.64
C ALA A 507 -29.42 39.72 -15.09
N GLY A 508 -29.99 40.31 -16.13
CA GLY A 508 -29.73 41.69 -16.54
C GLY A 508 -30.54 42.71 -15.76
#